data_AF-A0A7M2QW23-F1
#
_entry.id   AF-A0A7M2QW23-F1
#
_cell.length_a   1.000
_cell.length_b   1.000
_cell.length_c   1.000
_cell.angle_alpha   90.00
_cell.angle_beta   90.00
_cell.angle_gamma   90.00
#
_symmetry.space_group_name_H-M   'P 1'
#
loop_
_entity.id
_entity.type
_entity.pdbx_description
1 polymer ?
#
loop_
_entity_poly.entity_id
_entity_poly.type
_entity_poly.pdbx_seq_one_letter_code
_entity_poly.pdbx_strand_id
1 'polypeptide(L)'
;MTNGIFISIKPPYCKLIKSREKVNEFRSKIPKLPVKYFWIYESAPSSSLKYCAIVDPPVHFPEKVKEIGNGDQSFNEGNSKYTYAYPILQLYELSEAIPLNILKEMYQFSPPQGFAYCARYPELDTFLKNHAQWREVF
;
A
#
# COMPACT_ATOMS: atom_id res chain seq x y z
N MET A 1 12.46 -14.88 2.95
CA MET A 1 12.50 -13.40 2.84
C MET A 1 11.09 -12.91 2.53
N THR A 2 10.55 -12.00 3.33
CA THR A 2 9.21 -11.45 3.15
C THR A 2 9.29 -10.23 2.23
N ASN A 3 8.77 -10.34 1.01
CA ASN A 3 8.81 -9.28 0.00
C ASN A 3 7.65 -8.28 0.16
N GLY A 4 7.30 -7.91 1.39
CA GLY A 4 6.20 -7.01 1.68
C GLY A 4 6.60 -5.82 2.52
N ILE A 5 5.82 -4.75 2.43
CA ILE A 5 5.97 -3.57 3.28
C ILE A 5 4.62 -3.12 3.83
N PHE A 6 4.66 -2.46 4.98
CA PHE A 6 3.57 -1.63 5.48
C PHE A 6 3.72 -0.22 4.93
N ILE A 7 2.61 0.37 4.48
CA ILE A 7 2.53 1.78 4.08
C ILE A 7 1.31 2.45 4.67
N SER A 8 1.37 3.78 4.80
CA SER A 8 0.21 4.60 5.14
C SER A 8 -0.33 5.28 3.89
N ILE A 9 -1.66 5.24 3.70
CA ILE A 9 -2.37 5.92 2.60
C ILE A 9 -3.52 6.72 3.20
N LYS A 10 -3.79 7.92 2.64
CA LYS A 10 -4.94 8.73 3.08
C LYS A 10 -6.26 8.16 2.53
N PRO A 11 -7.36 8.23 3.31
CA PRO A 11 -8.66 7.67 2.91
C PRO A 11 -9.14 8.04 1.49
N PRO A 12 -8.99 9.29 0.99
CA PRO A 12 -9.39 9.62 -0.38
C PRO A 12 -8.67 8.78 -1.44
N TYR A 13 -7.38 8.48 -1.23
CA TYR A 13 -6.61 7.65 -2.16
C TYR A 13 -6.94 6.17 -2.02
N CYS A 14 -7.20 5.68 -0.80
CA CYS A 14 -7.72 4.32 -0.61
C CYS A 14 -9.04 4.12 -1.35
N LYS A 15 -9.94 5.10 -1.31
CA LYS A 15 -11.20 5.08 -2.05
C LYS A 15 -10.97 4.98 -3.56
N LEU A 16 -10.08 5.81 -4.12
CA LEU A 16 -9.73 5.76 -5.54
C LEU A 16 -9.09 4.44 -5.96
N ILE A 17 -8.24 3.84 -5.11
CA ILE A 17 -7.66 2.53 -5.37
C ILE A 17 -8.79 1.48 -5.39
N LYS A 18 -9.65 1.49 -4.37
CA LYS A 18 -10.78 0.56 -4.24
C LYS A 18 -11.76 0.63 -5.41
N SER A 19 -12.00 1.82 -5.98
CA SER A 19 -12.84 2.00 -7.16
C SER A 19 -12.11 1.76 -8.50
N ARG A 20 -10.84 1.35 -8.48
CA ARG A 20 -9.93 1.24 -9.65
C ARG A 20 -9.72 2.55 -10.41
N GLU A 21 -10.12 3.69 -9.86
CA GLU A 21 -9.82 5.01 -10.42
C GLU A 21 -8.34 5.38 -10.24
N LYS A 22 -7.65 4.79 -9.26
CA LYS A 22 -6.20 4.89 -9.07
C LYS A 22 -5.58 3.50 -9.18
N VAL A 23 -4.85 3.26 -10.26
CA VAL A 23 -4.25 1.94 -10.56
C VAL A 23 -2.76 1.85 -10.24
N ASN A 24 -2.11 2.98 -9.93
CA ASN A 24 -0.71 3.04 -9.55
C ASN A 24 -0.56 3.67 -8.16
N GLU A 25 0.29 3.13 -7.30
CA GLU A 25 0.73 3.78 -6.06
C GLU A 25 2.07 4.49 -6.29
N PHE A 26 2.10 5.81 -6.07
CA PHE A 26 3.26 6.64 -6.41
C PHE A 26 4.13 6.93 -5.20
N ARG A 27 5.45 6.84 -5.36
CA ARG A 27 6.43 7.04 -4.29
C ARG A 27 7.65 7.81 -4.80
N SER A 28 8.24 8.63 -3.93
CA SER A 28 9.52 9.34 -4.23
C SER A 28 10.76 8.51 -3.85
N LYS A 29 10.58 7.47 -3.04
CA LYS A 29 11.64 6.55 -2.59
C LYS A 29 11.08 5.14 -2.53
N ILE A 30 11.92 4.15 -2.84
CA ILE A 30 11.55 2.73 -2.79
C ILE A 30 12.35 1.96 -1.75
N PRO A 31 11.86 0.81 -1.29
CA PRO A 31 12.66 -0.13 -0.52
C PRO A 31 13.84 -0.66 -1.33
N LYS A 32 14.90 -1.10 -0.64
CA LYS A 32 16.09 -1.71 -1.26
C LYS A 32 15.81 -3.12 -1.78
N LEU A 33 14.84 -3.79 -1.16
CA LEU A 33 14.43 -5.14 -1.53
C LEU A 33 13.20 -5.08 -2.44
N PRO A 34 13.07 -5.99 -3.41
CA PRO A 34 11.87 -6.10 -4.25
C PRO A 34 10.61 -6.25 -3.40
N VAL A 35 9.57 -5.50 -3.76
CA VAL A 35 8.28 -5.53 -3.09
C VAL A 35 7.25 -6.20 -3.99
N LYS A 36 6.47 -7.11 -3.42
CA LYS A 36 5.39 -7.85 -4.08
C LYS A 36 4.02 -7.45 -3.57
N TYR A 37 3.92 -6.95 -2.35
CA TYR A 37 2.66 -6.55 -1.76
C TYR A 37 2.82 -5.45 -0.71
N PHE A 38 1.75 -4.68 -0.52
CA PHE A 38 1.63 -3.64 0.49
C PHE A 38 0.54 -4.00 1.49
N TRP A 39 0.88 -4.04 2.77
CA TRP A 39 -0.10 -3.89 3.83
C TRP A 39 -0.42 -2.40 4.01
N ILE A 40 -1.67 -2.02 3.82
CA ILE A 40 -2.10 -0.63 3.76
C ILE A 40 -2.82 -0.26 5.05
N TYR A 41 -2.20 0.65 5.78
CA TYR A 41 -2.82 1.41 6.86
C TYR A 41 -3.52 2.64 6.27
N GLU A 42 -4.84 2.72 6.43
CA GLU A 42 -5.59 3.92 6.10
C GLU A 42 -5.46 4.93 7.25
N SER A 43 -4.94 6.11 6.95
CA SER A 43 -4.71 7.16 7.95
C SER A 43 -6.02 7.74 8.50
N ALA A 44 -5.91 8.76 9.35
CA ALA A 44 -7.06 9.49 9.86
C ALA A 44 -8.03 9.94 8.74
N PRO A 45 -9.35 9.91 8.99
CA PRO A 45 -9.98 9.62 10.28
C PRO A 45 -10.15 8.12 10.59
N SER A 46 -9.98 7.22 9.61
CA SER A 46 -10.22 5.79 9.86
C SER A 46 -9.21 5.15 10.80
N SER A 47 -7.93 5.52 10.66
CA SER A 47 -6.84 5.09 11.55
C SER A 47 -6.79 3.58 11.80
N SER A 48 -6.71 2.80 10.73
CA SER A 48 -6.78 1.34 10.80
C SER A 48 -6.06 0.66 9.64
N LEU A 49 -5.52 -0.53 9.86
CA LEU A 49 -5.06 -1.41 8.79
C LEU A 49 -6.28 -2.00 8.08
N LYS A 50 -6.33 -1.90 6.74
CA LYS A 50 -7.53 -2.24 5.97
C LYS A 50 -7.29 -3.07 4.72
N TYR A 51 -6.21 -2.78 3.99
CA TYR A 51 -6.06 -3.34 2.64
C TYR A 51 -4.74 -4.07 2.47
N CYS A 52 -4.74 -4.99 1.50
CA CYS A 52 -3.54 -5.56 0.92
C CYS A 52 -3.56 -5.27 -0.58
N ALA A 53 -2.53 -4.62 -1.10
CA ALA A 53 -2.36 -4.46 -2.54
C ALA A 53 -1.25 -5.39 -3.02
N ILE A 54 -1.54 -6.22 -4.02
CA ILE A 54 -0.50 -6.94 -4.77
C ILE A 54 0.00 -6.00 -5.86
N VAL A 55 1.31 -5.87 -5.98
CA VAL A 55 1.93 -4.90 -6.87
C VAL A 55 3.01 -5.52 -7.74
N ASP A 56 3.17 -4.94 -8.92
CA ASP A 56 4.30 -5.23 -9.80
C ASP A 56 5.55 -4.43 -9.39
N PRO A 57 6.72 -4.78 -9.95
CA PRO A 57 7.91 -3.93 -9.87
C PRO A 57 7.57 -2.48 -10.30
N PRO A 58 8.13 -1.47 -9.62
CA PRO A 58 7.78 -0.10 -9.92
C PRO A 58 8.36 0.34 -11.26
N VAL A 59 7.58 1.11 -12.02
CA VAL A 59 8.06 1.88 -13.17
C VAL A 59 8.79 3.10 -12.64
N HIS A 60 10.00 3.37 -13.18
CA HIS A 60 10.85 4.48 -12.75
C HIS A 60 10.85 5.57 -13.82
N PHE A 61 10.50 6.80 -13.43
CA PHE A 61 10.56 7.95 -14.34
C PHE A 61 11.99 8.11 -14.90
N PRO A 62 12.18 8.35 -16.21
CA PRO A 62 11.20 8.85 -17.20
C PRO A 62 10.40 7.78 -17.95
N GLU A 63 10.49 6.50 -17.56
CA GLU A 63 9.59 5.49 -18.11
C GLU A 63 8.14 5.82 -17.74
N LYS A 64 7.23 5.52 -18.67
CA LYS A 64 5.82 5.90 -18.57
C LYS A 64 4.97 4.71 -18.16
N VAL A 65 3.98 4.97 -17.32
CA VAL A 65 2.87 4.04 -17.08
C VAL A 65 1.78 4.26 -18.13
N LYS A 66 0.88 3.28 -18.29
CA LYS A 66 -0.33 3.47 -19.08
C LYS A 66 -1.25 4.48 -18.37
N GLU A 67 -1.70 5.52 -19.08
CA GLU A 67 -2.53 6.59 -18.51
C GLU A 67 -4.00 6.17 -18.44
N ILE A 68 -4.35 5.36 -17.43
CA ILE A 68 -5.73 4.85 -17.24
C ILE A 68 -6.30 5.17 -15.86
N GLY A 69 -5.49 5.74 -14.97
CA GLY A 69 -5.88 6.07 -13.61
C GLY A 69 -5.35 7.42 -13.13
N ASN A 70 -5.82 7.79 -11.95
CA ASN A 70 -5.57 9.06 -11.32
C ASN A 70 -4.08 9.23 -10.96
N GLY A 71 -3.50 10.28 -11.52
CA GLY A 71 -2.10 10.68 -11.31
C GLY A 71 -1.11 10.15 -12.35
N ASP A 72 -1.54 9.26 -13.25
CA ASP A 72 -0.67 8.66 -14.27
C ASP A 72 -0.09 9.69 -15.24
N GLN A 73 -0.93 10.56 -15.80
CA GLN A 73 -0.51 11.63 -16.69
C GLN A 73 0.49 12.58 -15.99
N SER A 74 0.17 13.01 -14.77
CA SER A 74 1.05 13.88 -13.98
C SER A 74 2.41 13.23 -13.68
N PHE A 75 2.46 11.91 -13.47
CA PHE A 75 3.71 11.16 -13.35
C PHE A 75 4.49 11.12 -14.67
N ASN A 76 3.81 10.76 -15.77
CA ASN A 76 4.43 10.63 -17.11
C ASN A 76 4.97 11.95 -17.67
N GLU A 77 4.37 13.07 -17.30
CA GLU A 77 4.81 14.42 -17.68
C GLU A 77 5.91 14.99 -16.76
N GLY A 78 6.26 14.30 -15.67
CA GLY A 78 7.21 14.82 -14.67
C GLY A 78 6.63 15.96 -13.81
N ASN A 79 5.31 16.15 -13.82
CA ASN A 79 4.58 17.17 -13.05
C ASN A 79 4.29 16.73 -11.60
N SER A 80 4.83 15.58 -11.19
CA SER A 80 4.64 14.96 -9.88
C SER A 80 5.94 14.99 -9.08
N LYS A 81 5.83 15.03 -7.74
CA LYS A 81 6.98 14.85 -6.84
C LYS A 81 7.44 13.39 -6.71
N TYR A 82 6.76 12.46 -7.36
CA TYR A 82 7.02 11.03 -7.27
C TYR A 82 7.87 10.57 -8.45
N THR A 83 8.77 9.63 -8.19
CA THR A 83 9.74 9.09 -9.16
C THR A 83 9.49 7.63 -9.50
N TYR A 84 8.66 6.95 -8.71
CA TYR A 84 8.29 5.55 -8.89
C TYR A 84 6.78 5.39 -8.88
N ALA A 85 6.27 4.53 -9.75
CA ALA A 85 4.88 4.12 -9.82
C ALA A 85 4.77 2.61 -9.67
N TYR A 86 4.10 2.12 -8.63
CA TYR A 86 3.82 0.70 -8.44
C TYR A 86 2.45 0.36 -9.04
N PRO A 87 2.37 -0.43 -10.12
CA PRO A 87 1.10 -0.92 -10.63
C PRO A 87 0.43 -1.81 -9.59
N ILE A 88 -0.84 -1.52 -9.29
CA ILE A 88 -1.66 -2.30 -8.37
C ILE A 88 -2.41 -3.34 -9.19
N LEU A 89 -2.04 -4.61 -8.99
CA LEU A 89 -2.60 -5.73 -9.74
C LEU A 89 -3.92 -6.20 -9.13
N GLN A 90 -3.92 -6.38 -7.81
CA GLN A 90 -5.06 -6.86 -7.03
C GLN A 90 -5.16 -6.06 -5.74
N LEU A 91 -6.39 -5.92 -5.24
CA LEU A 91 -6.67 -5.33 -3.95
C LEU A 91 -7.53 -6.27 -3.12
N TYR A 92 -7.10 -6.54 -1.90
CA TYR A 92 -7.88 -7.22 -0.89
C TYR A 92 -8.24 -6.25 0.23
N GLU A 93 -9.43 -6.40 0.78
CA GLU A 93 -9.92 -5.67 1.94
C GLU A 93 -10.12 -6.64 3.11
N LEU A 94 -9.65 -6.27 4.29
CA LEU A 94 -9.92 -7.01 5.52
C LEU A 94 -11.42 -7.01 5.78
N SER A 95 -11.96 -8.17 6.13
CA SER A 95 -13.35 -8.29 6.58
C SER A 95 -13.60 -7.46 7.83
N GLU A 96 -12.60 -7.39 8.71
CA GLU A 96 -12.58 -6.54 9.90
C GLU A 96 -11.29 -5.71 9.91
N ALA A 97 -11.43 -4.39 9.82
CA ALA A 97 -10.30 -3.47 9.89
C ALA A 97 -9.68 -3.49 11.30
N ILE A 98 -8.35 -3.47 11.38
CA ILE A 98 -7.66 -3.48 12.68
C ILE A 98 -7.35 -2.03 13.09
N PRO A 99 -8.00 -1.49 14.14
CA PRO A 99 -7.82 -0.10 14.54
C PRO A 99 -6.44 0.16 15.18
N LEU A 100 -5.97 1.40 15.12
CA LEU A 100 -4.62 1.78 15.56
C LEU A 100 -4.32 1.43 17.03
N ASN A 101 -5.30 1.51 17.93
CA ASN A 101 -5.10 1.14 19.34
C ASN A 101 -4.72 -0.34 19.48
N ILE A 102 -5.43 -1.24 18.79
CA ILE A 102 -5.13 -2.68 18.76
C ILE A 102 -3.77 -2.92 18.11
N LEU A 103 -3.48 -2.24 16.99
CA LEU A 103 -2.19 -2.34 16.32
C LEU A 103 -1.02 -1.94 17.23
N LYS A 104 -1.18 -0.89 18.04
CA LYS A 104 -0.16 -0.44 18.99
C LYS A 104 0.00 -1.41 20.16
N GLU A 105 -1.11 -1.82 20.76
CA GLU A 105 -1.12 -2.65 21.96
C GLU A 105 -0.58 -4.05 21.68
N MET A 106 -1.03 -4.68 20.61
CA MET A 106 -0.66 -6.06 20.31
C MET A 106 0.65 -6.19 19.50
N TYR A 107 0.94 -5.24 18.61
CA TYR A 107 2.01 -5.40 17.62
C TYR A 107 3.06 -4.28 17.65
N GLN A 108 2.96 -3.36 18.63
CA GLN A 108 3.83 -2.17 18.74
C GLN A 108 3.91 -1.37 17.43
N PHE A 109 2.83 -1.44 16.64
CA PHE A 109 2.80 -0.88 15.30
C PHE A 109 2.71 0.64 15.35
N SER A 110 3.49 1.28 14.48
CA SER A 110 3.43 2.73 14.24
C SER A 110 3.24 2.97 12.75
N PRO A 111 2.22 3.74 12.34
CA PRO A 111 1.99 4.05 10.93
C PRO A 111 3.25 4.64 10.28
N PRO A 112 3.79 4.03 9.22
CA PRO A 112 5.01 4.50 8.60
C PRO A 112 4.77 5.78 7.80
N GLN A 113 5.68 6.75 7.88
CA GLN A 113 5.68 7.96 7.05
C GLN A 113 6.04 7.65 5.58
N GLY A 114 6.97 6.71 5.37
CA GLY A 114 7.35 6.18 4.06
C GLY A 114 6.85 4.76 3.91
N PHE A 115 7.61 3.80 4.43
CA PHE A 115 7.25 2.40 4.52
C PHE A 115 7.93 1.74 5.73
N ALA A 116 7.48 0.55 6.10
CA ALA A 116 8.21 -0.34 7.01
C ALA A 116 8.26 -1.74 6.40
N TYR A 117 9.41 -2.41 6.45
CA TYR A 117 9.49 -3.82 6.04
C TYR A 117 8.65 -4.69 6.95
N CYS A 118 8.06 -5.77 6.41
CA CYS A 118 7.32 -6.74 7.20
C CYS A 118 8.14 -7.32 8.37
N ALA A 119 9.45 -7.47 8.19
CA ALA A 119 10.37 -7.92 9.23
C ALA A 119 10.40 -7.02 10.49
N ARG A 120 9.92 -5.78 10.41
CA ARG A 120 9.77 -4.90 11.59
C ARG A 120 8.59 -5.31 12.48
N TYR A 121 7.57 -5.94 11.90
CA TYR A 121 6.34 -6.36 12.57
C TYR A 121 6.03 -7.83 12.22
N PRO A 122 6.91 -8.78 12.60
CA PRO A 122 6.82 -10.17 12.12
C PRO A 122 5.54 -10.88 12.57
N GLU A 123 5.08 -10.62 13.80
CA GLU A 123 3.85 -11.20 14.34
C GLU A 123 2.61 -10.67 13.60
N LEU A 124 2.57 -9.36 13.32
CA LEU A 124 1.48 -8.77 12.53
C LEU A 124 1.47 -9.30 11.09
N ASP A 125 2.63 -9.37 10.42
CA ASP A 125 2.72 -9.92 9.06
C ASP A 125 2.29 -11.40 9.01
N THR A 126 2.65 -12.18 10.04
CA THR A 126 2.22 -13.59 10.16
C THR A 126 0.71 -13.69 10.37
N PHE A 127 0.15 -12.86 11.26
CA PHE A 127 -1.29 -12.78 11.50
C PHE A 127 -2.05 -12.45 10.20
N LEU A 128 -1.61 -11.42 9.48
CA LEU A 128 -2.28 -10.97 8.26
C LEU A 128 -2.27 -12.02 7.14
N LYS A 129 -1.24 -12.86 7.07
CA LYS A 129 -1.13 -13.92 6.06
C LYS A 129 -1.94 -15.16 6.38
N ASN A 130 -1.93 -15.57 7.64
CA ASN A 130 -2.36 -16.92 8.02
C ASN A 130 -3.71 -16.94 8.75
N HIS A 131 -4.13 -15.81 9.32
CA HIS A 131 -5.28 -15.77 10.24
C HIS A 131 -6.32 -14.72 9.84
N ALA A 132 -5.90 -13.61 9.23
CA ALA A 132 -6.83 -12.58 8.79
C ALA A 132 -7.74 -13.05 7.63
N GLN A 133 -8.99 -12.60 7.65
CA GLN A 133 -9.98 -12.90 6.62
C GLN A 133 -10.04 -11.78 5.60
N TRP A 134 -9.71 -12.10 4.36
CA TRP A 134 -9.62 -11.14 3.25
C TRP A 134 -10.73 -11.35 2.23
N ARG A 135 -11.28 -10.24 1.75
CA ARG A 135 -12.19 -10.20 0.62
C ARG A 135 -11.47 -9.60 -0.57
N GLU A 136 -11.45 -10.31 -1.69
CA GLU A 136 -10.96 -9.75 -2.96
C GLU A 136 -11.88 -8.62 -3.41
N VAL A 137 -11.28 -7.47 -3.73
CA VAL A 137 -11.99 -6.33 -4.30
C VAL A 137 -11.92 -6.43 -5.83
N PHE A 138 -10.74 -6.72 -6.37
CA PHE A 138 -10.50 -6.84 -7.81
C PHE A 138 -9.17 -7.52 -8.16
#